data_AF-A0A5E4RKT3-F1
#
_entry.id   AF-A0A5E4RKT3-F1
#
_cell.length_a   1.000
_cell.length_b   1.000
_cell.length_c   1.000
_cell.angle_alpha   90.00
_cell.angle_beta   90.00
_cell.angle_gamma   90.00
#
_symmetry.space_group_name_H-M   'P 1'
#
loop_
_entity.id
_entity.type
_entity.pdbx_description
1 polymer ?
#
loop_
_entity_poly.entity_id
_entity_poly.type
_entity_poly.pdbx_seq_one_letter_code
_entity_poly.pdbx_strand_id
1 'polypeptide(L)'
;MNITDAAHALVHDYPGGSESLAPRLGMSAAVLRNKVNPNNETHHLSLKEAVKAADVTNDDRVLEAWAASRGYALVKIPNIAECCDSAIVEMMARAWETHGAVGKEIVKTLEDGRVEFQEVVRVKGSIFNHAQVLFNIAARLEGMAE
;
A
#
# COMPACT_ATOMS: atom_id res chain seq x y z
N MET A 1 -1.26 -12.74 5.24
CA MET A 1 -1.51 -11.99 6.49
C MET A 1 -2.94 -11.47 6.45
N ASN A 2 -3.75 -11.73 7.49
CA ASN A 2 -5.11 -11.18 7.58
C ASN A 2 -5.09 -9.78 8.23
N ILE A 3 -6.24 -9.10 8.30
CA ILE A 3 -6.35 -7.73 8.84
C ILE A 3 -5.98 -7.64 10.34
N THR A 4 -6.24 -8.69 11.12
CA THR A 4 -5.96 -8.73 12.56
C THR A 4 -4.46 -8.87 12.81
N ASP A 5 -3.78 -9.76 12.08
CA ASP A 5 -2.33 -9.91 12.12
C ASP A 5 -1.64 -8.62 11.67
N ALA A 6 -2.17 -7.97 10.63
CA ALA A 6 -1.66 -6.70 10.14
C ALA A 6 -1.77 -5.59 11.19
N ALA A 7 -2.91 -5.50 11.89
CA ALA A 7 -3.11 -4.52 12.95
C ALA A 7 -2.19 -4.79 14.17
N HIS A 8 -2.01 -6.07 14.52
CA HIS A 8 -1.07 -6.47 15.56
C HIS A 8 0.36 -6.03 15.22
N ALA A 9 0.84 -6.38 14.03
CA ALA A 9 2.17 -6.03 13.56
C ALA A 9 2.36 -4.51 13.46
N LEU A 10 1.37 -3.77 12.95
CA LEU A 10 1.42 -2.30 12.88
C LEU A 10 1.73 -1.68 14.24
N VAL A 11 1.04 -2.14 15.29
CA VAL A 11 1.25 -1.60 16.65
C VAL A 11 2.57 -2.06 17.25
N HIS A 12 2.98 -3.30 17.02
CA HIS A 12 4.20 -3.85 17.59
C HIS A 12 5.49 -3.32 16.92
N ASP A 13 5.44 -3.07 15.61
CA ASP A 13 6.58 -2.55 14.84
C ASP A 13 6.72 -1.03 14.96
N TYR A 14 5.67 -0.32 15.38
CA TYR A 14 5.73 1.12 15.60
C TYR A 14 6.75 1.46 16.71
N PRO A 15 7.63 2.48 16.54
CA PRO A 15 8.61 2.84 17.56
C PRO A 15 7.99 3.15 18.93
N GLY A 16 8.34 2.35 19.93
CA GLY A 16 7.77 2.40 21.29
C GLY A 16 6.41 1.71 21.44
N GLY A 17 5.97 0.99 20.41
CA GLY A 17 4.81 0.09 20.42
C GLY A 17 3.51 0.77 20.84
N SER A 18 2.69 0.02 21.58
CA SER A 18 1.42 0.53 22.10
C SER A 18 1.59 1.71 23.05
N GLU A 19 2.71 1.80 23.80
CA GLU A 19 2.95 2.89 24.75
C GLU A 19 3.07 4.25 24.05
N SER A 20 3.74 4.27 22.88
CA SER A 20 3.88 5.49 22.07
C SER A 20 2.69 5.75 21.15
N LEU A 21 2.08 4.71 20.58
CA LEU A 21 1.02 4.87 19.58
C LEU A 21 -0.35 5.17 20.21
N ALA A 22 -0.71 4.50 21.31
CA ALA A 22 -2.05 4.59 21.89
C ALA A 22 -2.47 6.02 22.28
N PRO A 23 -1.61 6.88 22.86
CA PRO A 23 -1.96 8.28 23.14
C PRO A 23 -2.31 9.06 21.88
N ARG A 24 -1.62 8.80 20.74
CA ARG A 24 -1.93 9.42 19.44
C ARG A 24 -3.29 8.96 18.91
N LEU A 25 -3.72 7.75 19.27
CA LEU A 25 -5.05 7.23 18.95
C LEU A 25 -6.14 7.69 19.92
N GLY A 26 -5.77 8.26 21.07
CA GLY A 26 -6.70 8.74 22.10
C GLY A 26 -7.17 7.65 23.07
N MET A 27 -6.33 6.64 23.32
CA MET A 27 -6.60 5.54 24.25
C MET A 27 -5.37 5.17 25.08
N SER A 28 -5.54 4.31 26.08
CA SER A 28 -4.40 3.79 26.85
C SER A 28 -3.67 2.68 26.11
N ALA A 29 -2.38 2.50 26.41
CA ALA A 29 -1.56 1.45 25.82
C ALA A 29 -2.13 0.04 26.08
N ALA A 30 -2.67 -0.21 27.28
CA ALA A 30 -3.34 -1.46 27.61
C ALA A 30 -4.59 -1.71 26.75
N VAL A 31 -5.40 -0.67 26.48
CA VAL A 31 -6.56 -0.78 25.60
C VAL A 31 -6.14 -1.08 24.17
N LEU A 32 -5.15 -0.37 23.62
CA LEU A 32 -4.67 -0.61 22.26
C LEU A 32 -4.09 -2.03 22.12
N ARG A 33 -3.23 -2.44 23.06
CA ARG A 33 -2.63 -3.78 23.10
C ARG A 33 -3.68 -4.89 23.12
N ASN A 34 -4.74 -4.71 23.91
CA ASN A 34 -5.86 -5.66 23.93
C ASN A 34 -6.66 -5.63 22.61
N LYS A 35 -6.85 -4.45 22.01
CA LYS A 35 -7.60 -4.29 20.74
C LYS A 35 -6.94 -4.92 19.54
N VAL A 36 -5.61 -5.00 19.53
CA VAL A 36 -4.82 -5.61 18.45
C VAL A 36 -4.29 -6.99 18.80
N ASN A 37 -4.73 -7.59 19.91
CA ASN A 37 -4.40 -8.97 20.25
C ASN A 37 -5.24 -9.91 19.38
N PRO A 38 -4.64 -10.74 18.49
CA PRO A 38 -5.38 -11.64 17.62
C PRO A 38 -6.22 -12.69 18.38
N ASN A 39 -5.88 -12.96 19.64
CA ASN A 39 -6.57 -13.91 20.50
C ASN A 39 -7.69 -13.27 21.35
N ASN A 40 -7.99 -11.99 21.18
CA ASN A 40 -9.04 -11.30 21.94
C ASN A 40 -10.35 -11.21 21.14
N GLU A 41 -11.42 -11.82 21.66
CA GLU A 41 -12.74 -11.91 21.00
C GLU A 41 -13.74 -10.82 21.42
N THR A 42 -13.33 -9.87 22.27
CA THR A 42 -14.29 -8.92 22.88
C THR A 42 -14.02 -7.46 22.50
N HIS A 43 -12.77 -7.02 22.68
CA HIS A 43 -12.39 -5.64 22.45
C HIS A 43 -11.65 -5.60 21.12
N HIS A 44 -12.36 -5.25 20.05
CA HIS A 44 -11.76 -5.16 18.72
C HIS A 44 -11.34 -3.73 18.38
N LEU A 45 -10.36 -3.62 17.48
CA LEU A 45 -10.06 -2.37 16.80
C LEU A 45 -11.23 -2.02 15.86
N SER A 46 -11.85 -0.87 16.08
CA SER A 46 -12.90 -0.37 15.19
C SER A 46 -12.31 0.16 13.88
N LEU A 47 -13.11 0.23 12.83
CA LEU A 47 -12.67 0.75 11.53
C LEU A 47 -12.09 2.18 11.64
N LYS A 48 -12.71 3.04 12.45
CA LYS A 48 -12.21 4.41 12.69
C LYS A 48 -10.84 4.42 13.36
N GLU A 49 -10.60 3.51 14.32
CA GLU A 49 -9.30 3.38 14.98
C GLU A 49 -8.24 2.83 14.04
N ALA A 50 -8.61 1.88 13.16
CA ALA A 50 -7.70 1.34 12.14
C ALA A 50 -7.28 2.40 11.11
N VAL A 51 -8.22 3.20 10.60
CA VAL A 51 -7.92 4.34 9.70
C VAL A 51 -7.00 5.35 10.40
N LYS A 52 -7.36 5.75 11.63
CA LYS A 52 -6.53 6.69 12.40
C LYS A 52 -5.14 6.13 12.66
N ALA A 53 -5.01 4.83 12.92
CA ALA A 53 -3.71 4.18 13.09
C ALA A 53 -2.88 4.30 11.81
N ALA A 54 -3.44 3.93 10.66
CA ALA A 54 -2.79 4.06 9.36
C ALA A 54 -2.33 5.49 9.07
N ASP A 55 -3.17 6.50 9.32
CA ASP A 55 -2.83 7.92 9.12
C ASP A 55 -1.68 8.37 10.02
N VAL A 56 -1.72 7.97 11.29
CA VAL A 56 -0.76 8.38 12.34
C VAL A 56 0.60 7.73 12.14
N THR A 57 0.63 6.50 11.63
CA THR A 57 1.86 5.74 11.37
C THR A 57 2.35 5.85 9.93
N ASN A 58 1.52 6.36 9.01
CA ASN A 58 1.72 6.27 7.57
C ASN A 58 2.02 4.83 7.13
N ASP A 59 1.19 3.89 7.61
CA ASP A 59 1.34 2.45 7.38
C ASP A 59 0.04 1.84 6.86
N ASP A 60 0.05 1.50 5.57
CA ASP A 60 -1.12 1.05 4.83
C ASP A 60 -1.34 -0.49 4.96
N ARG A 61 -0.56 -1.22 5.78
CA ARG A 61 -0.57 -2.71 5.79
C ARG A 61 -1.92 -3.33 6.14
N VAL A 62 -2.74 -2.67 6.96
CA VAL A 62 -4.09 -3.16 7.31
C VAL A 62 -5.02 -3.04 6.10
N LEU A 63 -4.91 -1.93 5.36
CA LEU A 63 -5.64 -1.70 4.12
C LEU A 63 -5.20 -2.70 3.04
N GLU A 64 -3.89 -2.94 2.91
CA GLU A 64 -3.32 -3.95 2.00
C GLU A 64 -3.82 -5.36 2.30
N ALA A 65 -3.81 -5.77 3.58
CA ALA A 65 -4.30 -7.07 4.00
C ALA A 65 -5.80 -7.24 3.69
N TRP A 66 -6.58 -6.18 3.88
CA TRP A 66 -8.01 -6.20 3.54
C TRP A 66 -8.23 -6.33 2.03
N ALA A 67 -7.56 -5.51 1.22
CA ALA A 67 -7.63 -5.59 -0.24
C ALA A 67 -7.24 -6.99 -0.74
N ALA A 68 -6.12 -7.54 -0.26
CA ALA A 68 -5.63 -8.86 -0.63
C ALA A 68 -6.65 -9.97 -0.30
N SER A 69 -7.30 -9.91 0.86
CA SER A 69 -8.34 -10.89 1.26
C SER A 69 -9.56 -10.92 0.32
N ARG A 70 -9.72 -9.87 -0.48
CA ARG A 70 -10.82 -9.69 -1.43
C ARG A 70 -10.37 -9.87 -2.89
N GLY A 71 -9.11 -10.23 -3.12
CA GLY A 71 -8.53 -10.34 -4.46
C GLY A 71 -8.26 -8.99 -5.14
N TYR A 72 -8.20 -7.90 -4.37
CA TYR A 72 -7.85 -6.57 -4.87
C TYR A 72 -6.38 -6.24 -4.62
N ALA A 73 -5.88 -5.37 -5.48
CA ALA A 73 -4.57 -4.76 -5.42
C ALA A 73 -4.75 -3.25 -5.16
N LEU A 74 -3.89 -2.66 -4.34
CA LEU A 74 -3.92 -1.23 -4.07
C LEU A 74 -2.87 -0.51 -4.91
N VAL A 75 -3.27 0.58 -5.54
CA VAL A 75 -2.35 1.47 -6.23
C VAL A 75 -2.49 2.85 -5.62
N LYS A 76 -1.42 3.35 -5.00
CA LYS A 76 -1.42 4.66 -4.34
C LYS A 76 -1.47 5.76 -5.41
N ILE A 77 -2.54 6.55 -5.38
CA ILE A 77 -2.72 7.70 -6.26
C ILE A 77 -1.77 8.82 -5.79
N PRO A 78 -1.05 9.50 -6.69
CA PRO A 78 -0.16 10.59 -6.33
C PRO A 78 -0.98 11.81 -5.88
N ASN A 79 -0.42 12.61 -4.97
CA ASN A 79 -0.97 13.93 -4.70
C ASN A 79 -0.48 14.90 -5.80
N ILE A 80 -1.38 15.36 -6.67
CA ILE A 80 -1.03 16.19 -7.81
C ILE A 80 -1.35 17.64 -7.47
N ALA A 81 -0.36 18.36 -6.94
CA ALA A 81 -0.56 19.76 -6.57
C ALA A 81 -0.53 20.72 -7.77
N GLU A 82 0.11 20.36 -8.89
CA GLU A 82 0.25 21.24 -10.06
C GLU A 82 0.32 20.40 -11.36
N CYS A 83 -0.57 20.69 -12.31
CA CYS A 83 -0.57 20.08 -13.65
C CYS A 83 -0.13 21.12 -14.69
N CYS A 84 0.83 20.74 -15.54
CA CYS A 84 1.15 21.45 -16.78
C CYS A 84 1.06 20.48 -17.96
N ASP A 85 0.53 20.93 -19.11
CA ASP A 85 0.22 20.06 -20.27
C ASP A 85 1.44 19.30 -20.82
N SER A 86 2.63 19.90 -20.75
CA SER A 86 3.88 19.24 -21.15
C SER A 86 4.19 17.98 -20.33
N ALA A 87 3.67 17.89 -19.10
CA ALA A 87 3.84 16.72 -18.25
C ALA A 87 3.15 15.46 -18.83
N ILE A 88 2.08 15.59 -19.62
CA ILE A 88 1.33 14.44 -20.17
C ILE A 88 2.15 13.64 -21.16
N VAL A 89 2.79 14.30 -22.12
CA VAL A 89 3.60 13.62 -23.14
C VAL A 89 4.79 12.91 -22.49
N GLU A 90 5.44 13.56 -21.52
CA GLU A 90 6.53 12.93 -20.75
C GLU A 90 6.05 11.72 -19.95
N MET A 91 4.85 11.75 -19.35
CA MET A 91 4.31 10.59 -18.65
C MET A 91 3.92 9.46 -19.60
N MET A 92 3.48 9.75 -20.82
CA MET A 92 3.24 8.72 -21.82
C MET A 92 4.54 7.99 -22.16
N ALA A 93 5.65 8.72 -22.33
CA ALA A 93 6.96 8.10 -22.51
C ALA A 93 7.35 7.23 -21.30
N ARG A 94 7.14 7.72 -20.07
CA ARG A 94 7.35 6.93 -18.84
C ARG A 94 6.46 5.69 -18.76
N ALA A 95 5.22 5.76 -19.25
CA ALA A 95 4.32 4.61 -19.29
C ALA A 95 4.90 3.50 -20.17
N TRP A 96 5.45 3.84 -21.34
CA TRP A 96 6.12 2.86 -22.20
C TRP A 96 7.43 2.34 -21.62
N GLU A 97 8.24 3.20 -21.01
CA GLU A 97 9.46 2.80 -20.32
C GLU A 97 9.18 1.77 -19.21
N THR A 98 8.22 2.07 -18.35
CA THR A 98 7.82 1.18 -17.25
C THR A 98 7.16 -0.09 -17.75
N HIS A 99 6.39 -0.04 -18.85
CA HIS A 99 5.87 -1.23 -19.51
C HIS A 99 7.01 -2.14 -20.01
N GLY A 100 8.03 -1.55 -20.64
CA GLY A 100 9.23 -2.29 -21.06
C GLY A 100 10.00 -2.89 -19.89
N ALA A 101 10.06 -2.21 -18.74
CA ALA A 101 10.66 -2.73 -17.52
C ALA A 101 9.90 -3.97 -16.98
N VAL A 102 8.57 -3.98 -17.04
CA VAL A 102 7.76 -5.16 -16.73
C VAL A 102 8.15 -6.34 -17.63
N GLY A 103 8.21 -6.11 -18.94
CA GLY A 103 8.62 -7.14 -19.90
C GLY A 103 10.01 -7.73 -19.61
N LYS A 104 10.98 -6.87 -19.28
CA LYS A 104 12.35 -7.30 -18.92
C LYS A 104 12.38 -8.19 -17.67
N GLU A 105 11.66 -7.82 -16.61
CA GLU A 105 11.61 -8.64 -15.40
C GLU A 105 10.93 -9.99 -15.65
N ILE A 106 9.89 -10.04 -16.49
CA ILE A 106 9.23 -11.30 -16.89
C ILE A 106 10.20 -12.18 -17.67
N VAL A 107 10.88 -11.64 -18.68
CA VAL A 107 11.86 -12.41 -19.46
C VAL A 107 12.93 -12.99 -18.54
N LYS A 108 13.52 -12.16 -17.69
CA LYS A 108 14.55 -12.56 -16.72
C LYS A 108 14.07 -13.67 -15.79
N THR A 109 12.84 -13.57 -15.29
CA THR A 109 12.23 -14.57 -14.40
C THR A 109 11.98 -15.92 -15.10
N LEU A 110 11.99 -15.96 -16.44
CA LEU A 110 11.75 -17.18 -17.20
C LEU A 110 13.03 -17.76 -17.84
N GLU A 111 14.17 -17.07 -17.75
CA GLU A 111 15.42 -17.41 -18.43
C GLU A 111 16.00 -18.78 -18.02
N ASP A 112 15.89 -19.14 -16.75
CA ASP A 112 16.44 -20.40 -16.22
C ASP A 112 15.40 -21.54 -16.14
N GLY A 113 14.17 -21.27 -16.58
CA GLY A 113 13.06 -22.22 -16.54
C GLY A 113 12.48 -22.50 -15.15
N ARG A 114 12.83 -21.71 -14.13
CA ARG A 114 12.29 -21.79 -12.77
C ARG A 114 11.78 -20.43 -12.34
N VAL A 115 10.75 -20.42 -11.48
CA VAL A 115 10.18 -19.18 -10.95
C VAL A 115 10.28 -19.21 -9.44
N GLU A 116 11.07 -18.30 -8.89
CA GLU A 116 11.25 -18.15 -7.44
C GLU A 116 10.32 -17.09 -6.85
N PHE A 117 10.01 -17.23 -5.56
CA PHE A 117 9.13 -16.29 -4.85
C PHE A 117 9.63 -14.84 -4.91
N GLN A 118 10.94 -14.63 -4.76
CA GLN A 118 11.56 -13.30 -4.84
C GLN A 118 11.41 -12.68 -6.22
N GLU A 119 11.38 -13.48 -7.28
CA GLU A 119 11.21 -13.01 -8.66
C GLU A 119 9.77 -12.57 -8.90
N VAL A 120 8.81 -13.35 -8.41
CA VAL A 120 7.39 -12.98 -8.41
C VAL A 120 7.18 -11.66 -7.67
N VAL A 121 7.86 -11.43 -6.54
CA VAL A 121 7.80 -10.16 -5.81
C VAL A 121 8.34 -9.00 -6.67
N ARG A 122 9.46 -9.17 -7.37
CA ARG A 122 10.01 -8.14 -8.26
C ARG A 122 9.10 -7.83 -9.44
N VAL A 123 8.58 -8.87 -10.12
CA VAL A 123 7.64 -8.72 -11.24
C VAL A 123 6.39 -7.97 -10.77
N LYS A 124 5.81 -8.35 -9.62
CA LYS A 124 4.68 -7.63 -9.02
C LYS A 124 5.04 -6.15 -8.78
N GLY A 125 6.17 -5.87 -8.15
CA GLY A 125 6.63 -4.50 -7.91
C GLY A 125 6.71 -3.66 -9.20
N SER A 126 7.25 -4.24 -10.27
CA SER A 126 7.32 -3.59 -11.59
C SER A 126 5.93 -3.31 -12.18
N ILE A 127 4.99 -4.27 -12.06
CA ILE A 127 3.60 -4.11 -12.51
C ILE A 127 2.90 -2.99 -11.73
N PHE A 128 3.05 -2.96 -10.40
CA PHE A 128 2.45 -1.91 -9.57
C PHE A 128 3.01 -0.53 -9.92
N ASN A 129 4.33 -0.42 -10.14
CA ASN A 129 4.94 0.83 -10.59
C ASN A 129 4.37 1.30 -11.95
N HIS A 130 4.20 0.39 -12.91
CA HIS A 130 3.57 0.72 -14.19
C HIS A 130 2.11 1.18 -14.02
N ALA A 131 1.32 0.46 -13.19
CA ALA A 131 -0.04 0.84 -12.89
C ALA A 131 -0.13 2.24 -12.25
N GLN A 132 0.78 2.58 -11.32
CA GLN A 132 0.87 3.93 -10.75
C GLN A 132 1.07 4.99 -11.82
N VAL A 133 1.94 4.77 -12.81
CA VAL A 133 2.12 5.71 -13.92
C VAL A 133 0.82 5.92 -14.70
N LEU A 134 0.04 4.87 -14.95
CA LEU A 134 -1.23 5.00 -15.64
C LEU A 134 -2.27 5.78 -14.82
N PHE A 135 -2.37 5.52 -13.51
CA PHE A 135 -3.26 6.29 -12.63
C PHE A 135 -2.80 7.74 -12.47
N ASN A 136 -1.49 8.02 -12.53
CA ASN A 136 -0.94 9.37 -12.54
C ASN A 136 -1.38 10.16 -13.78
N ILE A 137 -1.51 9.49 -14.93
CA ILE A 137 -2.00 10.11 -16.17
C ILE A 137 -3.50 10.39 -16.02
N ALA A 138 -4.27 9.40 -15.57
CA ALA A 138 -5.72 9.54 -15.36
C ALA A 138 -6.06 10.70 -14.41
N ALA A 139 -5.44 10.73 -13.23
CA ALA A 139 -5.67 11.78 -12.24
C ALA A 139 -5.32 13.19 -12.74
N ARG A 140 -4.33 13.32 -13.65
CA ARG A 140 -4.01 14.62 -14.28
C ARG A 140 -5.04 15.04 -15.31
N LEU A 141 -5.48 14.09 -16.14
CA LEU A 141 -6.56 14.35 -17.10
C LEU A 141 -7.85 14.76 -16.37
N GLU A 142 -8.17 14.13 -15.24
CA GLU A 142 -9.28 14.53 -14.37
C GLU A 142 -9.10 15.97 -13.85
N GLY A 143 -7.89 16.35 -13.41
CA GLY A 143 -7.60 17.72 -12.97
C GLY A 143 -7.65 18.78 -14.07
N MET A 144 -7.65 18.38 -15.35
CA MET A 144 -7.78 19.28 -16.50
C MET A 144 -9.21 19.34 -17.04
N ALA A 145 -10.10 18.45 -16.59
CA ALA A 145 -11.49 18.44 -17.02
C ALA A 145 -12.26 19.62 -16.38
N GLU A 146 -13.01 20.37 -17.19
CA GLU A 146 -13.90 21.46 -16.76
C GLU A 146 -15.22 20.95 -16.15
#